data_AF-W7VWB7-F1
#
_entry.id   AF-W7VWB7-F1
#
_cell.length_a   1.000
_cell.length_b   1.000
_cell.length_c   1.000
_cell.angle_alpha   90.00
_cell.angle_beta   90.00
_cell.angle_gamma   90.00
#
_symmetry.space_group_name_H-M   'P 1'
#
loop_
_entity.id
_entity.type
_entity.pdbx_description
1 polymer ?
#
loop_
_entity_poly.entity_id
_entity_poly.type
_entity_poly.pdbx_seq_one_letter_code
_entity_poly.pdbx_strand_id
1 'polypeptide(L)'
;MLLVDAYSRGREQVANPGTFGVTNVTTPACDLAATALNGFVLGSLGCSETTLIAGDVSHYQFADGVHPTPYGHQLLANYVLDRMSAVGWR
;
A
#
# COMPACT_ATOMS: atom_id res chain seq x y z
N MET A 1 -9.36 -15.14 -20.00
CA MET A 1 -9.80 -14.52 -18.73
C MET A 1 -8.62 -14.57 -17.76
N LEU A 2 -8.32 -13.46 -17.09
CA LEU A 2 -7.25 -13.40 -16.09
C LEU A 2 -7.87 -13.23 -14.70
N LEU A 3 -7.46 -14.08 -13.75
CA LEU A 3 -7.80 -13.95 -12.34
C LEU A 3 -6.51 -13.66 -11.56
N VAL A 4 -6.53 -12.59 -10.76
CA VAL A 4 -5.39 -12.20 -9.93
C VAL A 4 -5.81 -12.20 -8.46
N ASP A 5 -5.25 -13.11 -7.68
CA ASP A 5 -5.51 -13.21 -6.24
C ASP A 5 -4.72 -12.15 -5.46
N ALA A 6 -5.29 -10.95 -5.41
CA ALA A 6 -4.72 -9.84 -4.64
C ALA A 6 -4.78 -10.09 -3.12
N TYR A 7 -5.73 -10.91 -2.64
CA TYR A 7 -5.89 -11.19 -1.22
C TYR A 7 -4.71 -11.98 -0.68
N SER A 8 -4.41 -13.14 -1.28
CA SER A 8 -3.29 -13.97 -0.83
C SER A 8 -1.96 -13.24 -1.01
N ARG A 9 -1.81 -12.46 -2.10
CA ARG A 9 -0.59 -11.68 -2.34
C ARG A 9 -0.36 -10.58 -1.31
N GLY A 10 -1.40 -9.83 -0.95
CA GLY A 10 -1.31 -8.82 0.11
C GLY A 10 -0.98 -9.44 1.47
N ARG A 11 -1.56 -10.61 1.79
CA ARG A 11 -1.24 -11.36 3.01
C ARG A 11 0.22 -11.82 3.04
N GLU A 12 0.77 -12.23 1.91
CA GLU A 12 2.18 -12.62 1.77
C GLU A 12 3.12 -11.42 2.00
N GLN A 13 2.76 -10.24 1.47
CA GLN A 13 3.51 -8.99 1.71
C GLN A 13 3.55 -8.62 3.19
N VAL A 14 2.42 -8.74 3.90
CA VAL A 14 2.34 -8.49 5.33
C VAL A 14 3.15 -9.52 6.14
N ALA A 15 3.11 -10.79 5.74
CA ALA A 15 3.82 -11.86 6.44
C ALA A 15 5.34 -11.85 6.21
N ASN A 16 5.80 -11.39 5.04
CA ASN A 16 7.21 -11.44 4.64
C ASN A 16 7.70 -10.09 4.06
N PRO A 17 7.54 -8.96 4.77
CA PRO A 17 7.72 -7.63 4.19
C PRO A 17 9.09 -7.39 3.55
N GLY A 18 10.17 -7.90 4.17
CA GLY A 18 11.53 -7.77 3.63
C GLY A 18 11.72 -8.38 2.24
N THR A 19 11.04 -9.49 1.92
CA THR A 19 11.08 -10.12 0.58
C THR A 19 10.50 -9.21 -0.50
N PHE A 20 9.58 -8.33 -0.11
CA PHE A 20 8.89 -7.38 -0.98
C PHE A 20 9.49 -5.99 -0.94
N GLY A 21 10.60 -5.78 -0.21
CA GLY A 21 11.18 -4.47 0.01
C GLY A 21 10.30 -3.55 0.88
N VAL A 22 9.29 -4.08 1.56
CA VAL A 22 8.41 -3.33 2.45
C VAL A 22 9.10 -3.15 3.80
N THR A 23 9.09 -1.92 4.32
CA THR A 23 9.75 -1.58 5.59
C THR A 23 8.78 -1.53 6.78
N ASN A 24 7.48 -1.35 6.54
CA ASN A 24 6.47 -1.29 7.59
C ASN A 24 5.10 -1.80 7.11
N VAL A 25 4.44 -2.61 7.93
CA VAL A 25 3.11 -3.20 7.67
C VAL A 25 2.12 -2.96 8.81
N THR A 26 2.51 -2.21 9.85
CA THR A 26 1.74 -2.04 11.09
C THR A 26 1.32 -0.58 11.29
N THR A 27 2.22 0.36 11.07
CA THR A 27 1.97 1.80 11.22
C THR A 27 1.62 2.40 9.86
N PRO A 28 0.50 3.13 9.74
CA PRO A 28 0.20 3.84 8.52
C PRO A 28 1.25 4.91 8.20
N ALA A 29 1.49 5.16 6.92
CA ALA A 29 2.37 6.23 6.46
C ALA A 29 1.80 7.63 6.74
N CYS A 30 0.48 7.77 6.78
CA CYS A 30 -0.19 9.04 7.03
C CYS A 30 -0.41 9.24 8.54
N ASP A 31 -0.17 10.47 9.02
CA ASP A 31 -0.63 10.88 10.33
C ASP A 31 -2.15 11.08 10.29
N LEU A 32 -2.90 10.07 10.75
CA LEU A 32 -4.35 10.08 10.69
C LEU A 32 -4.98 11.26 11.44
N ALA A 33 -4.34 11.78 12.49
CA ALA A 33 -4.83 12.97 13.19
C ALA A 33 -4.65 14.23 12.34
N ALA A 34 -3.53 14.35 11.63
CA ALA A 34 -3.27 15.46 10.72
C ALA A 34 -4.19 15.46 9.47
N THR A 35 -4.77 14.31 9.12
CA THR A 35 -5.76 14.21 8.02
C THR A 35 -7.19 14.60 8.42
N ALA A 36 -7.43 15.00 9.67
CA ALA A 36 -8.77 15.29 10.14
C ALA A 36 -9.32 16.61 9.55
N LEU A 37 -10.54 16.57 9.02
CA LEU A 37 -11.25 17.74 8.48
C LEU A 37 -12.72 17.70 8.90
N ASN A 38 -13.21 18.79 9.49
CA ASN A 38 -14.61 18.95 9.93
C ASN A 38 -15.13 17.80 10.82
N GLY A 39 -14.26 17.25 11.67
CA GLY A 39 -14.61 16.14 12.57
C GLY A 39 -14.54 14.74 11.94
N PHE A 40 -14.09 14.62 10.69
CA PHE A 40 -13.87 13.35 10.00
C PHE A 40 -12.38 13.10 9.77
N VAL A 41 -11.92 11.85 9.95
CA VAL A 41 -10.57 11.43 9.56
C VAL A 41 -10.60 11.04 8.09
N LEU A 42 -9.91 11.81 7.24
CA LEU A 42 -9.87 11.53 5.80
C LEU A 42 -8.97 10.33 5.46
N GLY A 43 -8.01 9.99 6.32
CA GLY A 43 -7.09 8.87 6.10
C GLY A 43 -6.24 9.09 4.86
N SER A 44 -6.10 8.07 4.02
CA SER A 44 -5.33 8.13 2.77
C SER A 44 -5.78 9.24 1.82
N LEU A 45 -7.08 9.59 1.81
CA LEU A 45 -7.60 10.68 0.97
C LEU A 45 -7.04 12.05 1.39
N GLY A 46 -6.83 12.27 2.70
CA GLY A 46 -6.24 13.49 3.24
C GLY A 46 -4.72 13.45 3.35
N CYS A 47 -4.09 12.40 2.83
CA CYS A 47 -2.67 12.17 2.94
C CYS A 47 -1.90 12.93 1.86
N SER A 48 -0.94 13.74 2.30
CA SER A 48 -0.07 14.57 1.47
C SER A 48 1.25 14.77 2.18
N GLU A 49 2.22 15.44 1.56
CA GLU A 49 3.54 15.69 2.16
C GLU A 49 3.49 16.30 3.56
N THR A 50 2.49 17.15 3.85
CA THR A 50 2.34 17.82 5.15
C THR A 50 1.58 16.99 6.19
N THR A 51 1.00 15.85 5.80
CA THR A 51 0.22 14.95 6.66
C THR A 51 0.81 13.54 6.73
N LEU A 52 2.06 13.36 6.31
CA LEU A 52 2.85 12.15 6.54
C LEU A 52 3.42 12.12 7.96
N ILE A 53 3.62 10.93 8.51
CA ILE A 53 4.45 10.77 9.71
C ILE A 53 5.91 11.14 9.39
N ALA A 54 6.67 11.53 10.42
CA ALA A 54 8.09 11.81 10.26
C ALA A 54 8.89 10.55 9.90
N GLY A 55 9.92 10.70 9.06
CA GLY A 55 10.81 9.62 8.63
C GLY A 55 10.56 9.18 7.17
N ASP A 56 11.22 8.09 6.77
CA ASP A 56 11.06 7.53 5.43
C ASP A 56 9.89 6.53 5.40
N VAL A 57 8.83 6.90 4.70
CA VAL A 57 7.63 6.10 4.48
C VAL A 57 7.49 5.60 3.05
N SER A 58 8.52 5.80 2.21
CA SER A 58 8.48 5.47 0.78
C SER A 58 8.22 4.00 0.50
N HIS A 59 8.53 3.11 1.45
CA HIS A 59 8.38 1.66 1.36
C HIS A 59 7.40 1.08 2.39
N TYR A 60 6.50 1.91 2.95
CA TYR A 60 5.43 1.43 3.83
C TYR A 60 4.37 0.68 3.01
N GLN A 61 3.68 -0.29 3.61
CA GLN A 61 2.61 -1.02 2.93
C GLN A 61 1.29 -0.24 2.90
N PHE A 62 0.94 0.43 3.99
CA PHE A 62 -0.38 1.03 4.19
C PHE A 62 -0.30 2.56 4.39
N ALA A 63 -1.18 3.28 3.72
CA ALA A 63 -1.36 4.72 3.89
C ALA A 63 -2.24 5.03 5.10
N ASP A 64 -3.32 4.27 5.29
CA ASP A 64 -4.21 4.31 6.46
C ASP A 64 -4.51 2.88 6.97
N GLY A 65 -5.64 2.67 7.65
CA GLY A 65 -6.00 1.35 8.18
C GLY A 65 -6.37 0.29 7.14
N VAL A 66 -6.63 0.66 5.88
CA VAL A 66 -7.10 -0.28 4.84
C VAL A 66 -6.51 -0.03 3.45
N HIS A 67 -6.09 1.19 3.13
CA HIS A 67 -5.59 1.56 1.82
C HIS A 67 -4.07 1.39 1.72
N PRO A 68 -3.55 0.79 0.62
CA PRO A 68 -2.11 0.71 0.38
C PRO A 68 -1.47 2.09 0.15
N THR A 69 -0.17 2.19 0.39
CA THR A 69 0.64 3.33 -0.09
C THR A 69 0.85 3.26 -1.60
N PRO A 70 1.45 4.28 -2.24
CA PRO A 70 1.94 4.17 -3.61
C PRO A 70 2.84 2.95 -3.85
N TYR A 71 3.71 2.60 -2.88
CA TYR A 71 4.56 1.42 -2.99
C TYR A 71 3.75 0.11 -2.92
N GLY A 72 2.78 0.01 -2.01
CA GLY A 72 1.87 -1.13 -1.96
C GLY A 72 1.07 -1.30 -3.25
N HIS A 73 0.62 -0.20 -3.86
CA HIS A 73 -0.01 -0.22 -5.18
C HIS A 73 0.94 -0.63 -6.30
N GLN A 74 2.20 -0.19 -6.26
CA GLN A 74 3.23 -0.61 -7.21
C GLN A 74 3.48 -2.13 -7.13
N LEU A 75 3.56 -2.71 -5.92
CA LEU A 75 3.70 -4.15 -5.73
C LEU A 75 2.51 -4.92 -6.29
N LEU A 76 1.28 -4.41 -6.10
CA LEU A 76 0.08 -5.00 -6.70
C LEU A 76 0.12 -4.92 -8.22
N ALA A 77 0.50 -3.77 -8.79
CA ALA A 77 0.62 -3.59 -10.23
C ALA A 77 1.64 -4.55 -10.84
N ASN A 78 2.82 -4.68 -10.24
CA ASN A 78 3.85 -5.63 -10.66
C ASN A 78 3.31 -7.07 -10.63
N TYR A 79 2.59 -7.44 -9.57
CA TYR A 79 1.97 -8.76 -9.49
C TYR A 79 0.92 -8.99 -10.60
N VAL A 80 0.09 -8.00 -10.91
CA VAL A 80 -0.87 -8.10 -12.02
C VAL A 80 -0.14 -8.26 -13.35
N LEU A 81 0.90 -7.47 -13.62
CA LEU A 81 1.72 -7.56 -14.83
C LEU A 81 2.40 -8.92 -14.99
N ASP A 82 2.92 -9.49 -13.89
CA ASP A 82 3.47 -10.84 -13.88
C ASP A 82 2.42 -11.88 -14.26
N ARG A 83 1.20 -11.75 -13.73
CA ARG A 83 0.10 -12.70 -14.02
C ARG A 83 -0.44 -12.54 -15.43
N MET A 84 -0.47 -11.32 -15.97
CA MET A 84 -0.75 -11.07 -17.39
C MET A 84 0.28 -11.75 -18.29
N SER A 85 1.57 -11.54 -17.99
CA SER A 85 2.68 -12.13 -18.75
C SER A 85 2.63 -13.66 -18.74
N ALA A 86 2.29 -14.27 -17.60
CA ALA A 86 2.18 -15.72 -17.45
C ALA A 86 1.09 -16.37 -18.33
N VAL A 87 0.09 -15.60 -18.79
CA VAL A 87 -0.94 -16.07 -19.72
C VAL A 87 -0.74 -15.53 -21.14
N GLY A 88 0.43 -14.94 -21.43
CA GLY A 88 0.81 -14.45 -22.75
C GLY A 88 0.26 -13.08 -23.12
N TRP A 89 -0.33 -12.34 -22.17
CA TRP A 89 -0.77 -10.96 -22.39
C TRP A 89 0.43 -10.02 -22.24
N ARG A 90 0.58 -9.06 -23.16
CA ARG A 90 1.71 -8.11 -23.23
C ARG A 90 1.19 -6.72 -23.53
#